data_AF-A0A7W8UQL5-F1
#
_entry.id   AF-A0A7W8UQL5-F1
#
_cell.length_a   1.000
_cell.length_b   1.000
_cell.length_c   1.000
_cell.angle_alpha   90.00
_cell.angle_beta   90.00
_cell.angle_gamma   90.00
#
_symmetry.space_group_name_H-M   'P 1'
#
loop_
_entity.id
_entity.type
_entity.pdbx_description
1 polymer ?
#
loop_
_entity_poly.entity_id
_entity_poly.type
_entity_poly.pdbx_seq_one_letter_code
_entity_poly.pdbx_strand_id
1 'polypeptide(L)'
;MVMQTQTQGANIVGKGAATAEGPGPDVMAAATLDGNKVISSDGEHIGKIKDIMLDVRSGRVAYAVLSSGGFLGIGDKLLAIPWSALTLDTQEKCFVLNMVAERVKNAPGFDKDHWPSMADQTWATTVHQYYGSEPYWGDVYTRRDDLGVGDIPAGSSDAPEAGGVKL
;
A
#
# COMPACT_ATOMS: atom_id res chain seq x y z
N MET A 1 19.41 17.68 -15.28
CA MET A 1 18.69 16.39 -15.19
C MET A 1 17.88 16.43 -13.91
N VAL A 2 16.57 16.65 -14.02
CA VAL A 2 15.68 16.71 -12.85
C VAL A 2 15.41 15.27 -12.44
N MET A 3 15.85 14.86 -11.25
CA MET A 3 15.45 13.58 -10.70
C MET A 3 13.95 13.66 -10.37
N GLN A 4 13.13 13.04 -11.20
CA GLN A 4 11.75 12.78 -10.83
C GLN A 4 11.78 11.69 -9.76
N THR A 5 11.54 12.05 -8.51
CA THR A 5 11.20 11.07 -7.47
C THR A 5 9.91 10.40 -7.88
N GLN A 6 10.02 9.18 -8.39
CA GLN A 6 8.88 8.30 -8.57
C GLN A 6 8.38 7.93 -7.16
N THR A 7 7.25 8.51 -6.76
CA THR A 7 6.68 8.27 -5.44
C THR A 7 6.30 6.79 -5.34
N GLN A 8 7.01 6.02 -4.50
CA GLN A 8 6.84 4.57 -4.39
C GLN A 8 5.61 4.17 -3.54
N GLY A 9 4.65 5.07 -3.34
CA GLY A 9 3.48 4.88 -2.50
C GLY A 9 2.27 5.67 -2.99
N ALA A 10 1.19 5.68 -2.21
CA ALA A 10 -0.03 6.38 -2.59
C ALA A 10 0.25 7.86 -2.89
N ASN A 11 -0.33 8.37 -3.97
CA ASN A 11 -0.25 9.79 -4.30
C ASN A 11 -1.15 10.58 -3.34
N ILE A 12 -0.83 11.84 -3.06
CA ILE A 12 -1.66 12.72 -2.22
C ILE A 12 -2.05 13.95 -3.03
N VAL A 13 -3.33 14.27 -3.05
CA VAL A 13 -3.87 15.48 -3.70
C VAL A 13 -4.75 16.29 -2.72
N GLY A 14 -4.96 17.56 -3.04
CA GLY A 14 -5.78 18.47 -2.23
C GLY A 14 -4.98 19.51 -1.45
N LYS A 15 -5.57 20.05 -0.36
CA LYS A 15 -4.99 21.17 0.41
C LYS A 15 -3.82 20.79 1.32
N GLY A 16 -3.50 19.50 1.43
CA GLY A 16 -2.32 19.00 2.15
C GLY A 16 -2.37 19.22 3.66
N ALA A 17 -1.19 19.12 4.31
CA ALA A 17 -1.01 19.18 5.76
C ALA A 17 -1.53 20.46 6.44
N ALA A 18 -1.63 21.57 5.69
CA ALA A 18 -2.01 22.87 6.24
C ALA A 18 -3.43 22.93 6.84
N THR A 19 -4.27 21.92 6.58
CA THR A 19 -5.66 21.86 7.04
C THR A 19 -6.04 20.58 7.78
N ALA A 20 -5.09 19.69 8.08
CA ALA A 20 -5.35 18.41 8.71
C ALA A 20 -5.26 18.49 10.24
N GLU A 21 -6.28 17.97 10.95
CA GLU A 21 -6.15 17.66 12.37
C GLU A 21 -5.42 16.31 12.50
N GLY A 22 -4.20 16.32 13.06
CA GLY A 22 -3.40 15.12 13.29
C GLY A 22 -2.15 15.00 12.42
N PRO A 23 -1.51 13.82 12.39
CA PRO A 23 -0.16 13.66 11.81
C PRO A 23 -0.12 13.66 10.27
N GLY A 24 -1.29 13.59 9.60
CA GLY A 24 -1.39 13.45 8.15
C GLY A 24 -1.24 14.74 7.33
N PRO A 25 -1.38 14.67 5.99
CA PRO A 25 -1.70 13.46 5.22
C PRO A 25 -0.47 12.63 4.85
N ASP A 26 0.74 13.16 5.01
CA ASP A 26 1.98 12.50 4.58
C ASP A 26 2.34 11.29 5.47
N VAL A 27 2.02 11.37 6.77
CA VAL A 27 2.19 10.26 7.72
C VAL A 27 0.91 10.11 8.53
N MET A 28 0.20 9.00 8.34
CA MET A 28 -1.09 8.78 8.99
C MET A 28 -1.05 7.55 9.89
N ALA A 29 -1.76 7.60 11.01
CA ALA A 29 -1.99 6.40 11.81
C ALA A 29 -2.83 5.41 10.98
N ALA A 30 -2.43 4.13 10.93
CA ALA A 30 -3.14 3.11 10.17
C ALA A 30 -4.65 3.07 10.48
N ALA A 31 -5.01 3.24 11.77
CA ALA A 31 -6.39 3.29 12.23
C ALA A 31 -7.23 4.42 11.61
N THR A 32 -6.61 5.51 11.16
CA THR A 32 -7.33 6.62 10.49
C THR A 32 -7.71 6.29 9.05
N LEU A 33 -7.14 5.24 8.47
CA LEU A 33 -7.42 4.81 7.11
C LEU A 33 -8.56 3.80 7.03
N ASP A 34 -8.81 3.04 8.10
CA ASP A 34 -9.95 2.12 8.17
C ASP A 34 -11.28 2.86 7.92
N GLY A 35 -12.15 2.25 7.13
CA GLY A 35 -13.44 2.79 6.74
C GLY A 35 -13.41 3.92 5.71
N ASN A 36 -12.23 4.40 5.28
CA ASN A 36 -12.14 5.43 4.24
C ASN A 36 -12.77 4.93 2.95
N LYS A 37 -13.55 5.78 2.29
CA LYS A 37 -14.19 5.44 1.02
C LYS A 37 -13.13 5.31 -0.07
N VAL A 38 -13.33 4.34 -0.95
CA VAL A 38 -12.56 4.25 -2.19
C VAL A 38 -13.49 4.56 -3.36
N ILE A 39 -13.08 5.51 -4.19
CA ILE A 39 -13.80 5.98 -5.37
C ILE A 39 -13.03 5.54 -6.61
N SER A 40 -13.74 5.07 -7.63
CA SER A 40 -13.16 4.70 -8.93
C SER A 40 -12.88 5.93 -9.80
N SER A 41 -12.17 5.74 -10.92
CA SER A 41 -11.83 6.83 -11.84
C SER A 41 -13.05 7.46 -12.53
N ASP A 42 -14.17 6.73 -12.60
CA ASP A 42 -15.47 7.18 -13.12
C ASP A 42 -16.39 7.74 -12.02
N GLY A 43 -15.89 7.90 -10.79
CA GLY A 43 -16.59 8.58 -9.70
C GLY A 43 -17.56 7.71 -8.90
N GLU A 44 -17.59 6.39 -9.11
CA GLU A 44 -18.42 5.49 -8.30
C GLU A 44 -17.77 5.14 -6.96
N HIS A 45 -18.59 4.95 -5.94
CA HIS A 45 -18.16 4.38 -4.67
C HIS A 45 -18.02 2.86 -4.81
N ILE A 46 -16.80 2.34 -4.69
CA ILE A 46 -16.48 0.92 -4.93
C ILE A 46 -16.22 0.11 -3.65
N GLY A 47 -16.17 0.77 -2.50
CA GLY A 47 -16.01 0.11 -1.21
C GLY A 47 -15.29 0.96 -0.17
N LYS A 48 -14.79 0.32 0.88
CA LYS A 48 -14.05 0.98 1.96
C LYS A 48 -12.75 0.25 2.25
N ILE A 49 -11.72 1.00 2.62
CA ILE A 49 -10.49 0.43 3.19
C ILE A 49 -10.89 -0.34 4.45
N LYS A 50 -10.45 -1.58 4.54
CA LYS A 50 -10.68 -2.47 5.68
C LYS A 50 -9.41 -2.66 6.49
N ASP A 51 -8.28 -2.86 5.81
CA ASP A 51 -6.97 -3.02 6.43
C ASP A 51 -5.88 -2.47 5.51
N ILE A 52 -4.68 -2.25 6.06
CA ILE A 52 -3.45 -2.03 5.29
C ILE A 52 -2.44 -3.14 5.58
N MET A 53 -1.74 -3.57 4.55
CA MET A 53 -0.76 -4.65 4.64
C MET A 53 0.64 -4.05 4.65
N LEU A 54 1.36 -4.25 5.75
CA LEU A 54 2.75 -3.84 5.91
C LEU A 54 3.67 -4.98 5.49
N ASP A 55 4.58 -4.72 4.56
CA ASP A 55 5.76 -5.56 4.40
C ASP A 55 6.73 -5.25 5.54
N VAL A 56 6.78 -6.18 6.50
CA VAL A 56 7.59 -6.05 7.72
C VAL A 56 9.09 -6.00 7.42
N ARG A 57 9.56 -6.56 6.30
CA ARG A 57 10.99 -6.57 5.96
C ARG A 57 11.45 -5.22 5.42
N SER A 58 10.63 -4.57 4.60
CA SER A 58 10.98 -3.27 4.01
C SER A 58 10.41 -2.08 4.78
N GLY A 59 9.45 -2.29 5.68
CA GLY A 59 8.72 -1.24 6.38
C GLY A 59 7.74 -0.48 5.47
N ARG A 60 7.40 -1.02 4.30
CA ARG A 60 6.53 -0.37 3.31
C ARG A 60 5.11 -0.92 3.36
N VAL A 61 4.14 -0.06 3.07
CA VAL A 61 2.76 -0.52 2.84
C VAL A 61 2.71 -1.17 1.46
N ALA A 62 2.41 -2.48 1.44
CA ALA A 62 2.30 -3.25 0.21
C ALA A 62 0.91 -3.06 -0.43
N TYR A 63 -0.14 -3.22 0.37
CA TYR A 63 -1.52 -3.22 -0.11
C TYR A 63 -2.45 -2.47 0.83
N ALA A 64 -3.50 -1.87 0.26
CA ALA A 64 -4.73 -1.63 0.97
C ALA A 64 -5.71 -2.77 0.68
N VAL A 65 -6.42 -3.23 1.70
CA VAL A 65 -7.48 -4.23 1.56
C VAL A 65 -8.80 -3.49 1.45
N LEU A 66 -9.46 -3.61 0.31
CA LEU A 66 -10.76 -3.03 0.04
C LEU A 66 -11.85 -4.06 0.34
N SER A 67 -12.83 -3.66 1.14
CA SER A 67 -14.10 -4.39 1.28
C SER A 67 -15.14 -3.77 0.35
N SER A 68 -15.60 -4.54 -0.63
CA SER A 68 -16.71 -4.18 -1.51
C SER A 68 -18.00 -4.79 -0.96
N GLY A 69 -18.55 -4.24 0.14
CA GLY A 69 -19.68 -4.88 0.82
C GLY A 69 -20.53 -3.95 1.68
N GLY A 70 -21.81 -3.84 1.34
CA GLY A 70 -22.85 -3.17 2.11
C GLY A 70 -24.20 -3.30 1.38
N PHE A 71 -25.07 -4.18 1.90
CA PHE A 71 -26.48 -4.44 1.54
C PHE A 71 -26.90 -5.67 0.71
N LEU A 72 -26.05 -6.49 0.08
CA LEU A 72 -26.54 -7.63 -0.73
C LEU A 72 -25.80 -8.98 -0.57
N GLY A 73 -25.48 -9.35 0.67
CA GLY A 73 -25.56 -10.77 1.12
C GLY A 73 -24.83 -11.88 0.34
N ILE A 74 -23.84 -11.58 -0.49
CA ILE A 74 -22.97 -12.58 -1.12
C ILE A 74 -21.54 -12.25 -0.68
N GLY A 75 -21.00 -13.09 0.22
CA GLY A 75 -19.60 -13.24 0.63
C GLY A 75 -18.75 -11.97 0.68
N ASP A 76 -18.20 -11.65 1.85
CA ASP A 76 -17.27 -10.52 2.04
C ASP A 76 -15.98 -10.70 1.20
N LYS A 77 -16.07 -10.43 -0.10
CA LYS A 77 -14.97 -10.45 -1.04
C LYS A 77 -14.08 -9.25 -0.74
N LEU A 78 -12.82 -9.53 -0.46
CA LEU A 78 -11.77 -8.54 -0.25
C LEU A 78 -10.92 -8.42 -1.50
N LEU A 79 -10.47 -7.21 -1.80
CA LEU A 79 -9.55 -6.92 -2.89
C LEU A 79 -8.25 -6.37 -2.31
N ALA A 80 -7.11 -6.90 -2.74
CA ALA A 80 -5.80 -6.34 -2.42
C ALA A 80 -5.43 -5.32 -3.50
N ILE A 81 -5.39 -4.05 -3.12
CA ILE A 81 -5.03 -2.95 -4.02
C ILE A 81 -3.59 -2.52 -3.70
N PRO A 82 -2.67 -2.52 -4.67
CA PRO A 82 -1.33 -1.98 -4.48
C PRO A 82 -1.38 -0.55 -3.93
N TRP A 83 -0.59 -0.27 -2.90
CA TRP A 83 -0.59 1.05 -2.26
C TRP A 83 -0.29 2.19 -3.26
N SER A 84 0.62 1.95 -4.21
CA SER A 84 0.99 2.89 -5.28
C SER A 84 -0.11 3.13 -6.32
N ALA A 85 -1.16 2.29 -6.38
CA ALA A 85 -2.29 2.48 -7.28
C ALA A 85 -3.35 3.46 -6.73
N LEU A 86 -3.23 3.84 -5.45
CA LEU A 86 -4.17 4.71 -4.77
C LEU A 86 -3.70 6.16 -4.75
N THR A 87 -4.68 7.07 -4.74
CA THR A 87 -4.48 8.49 -4.48
C THR A 87 -5.33 8.91 -3.29
N LEU A 88 -4.73 9.46 -2.24
CA LEU A 88 -5.45 10.07 -1.14
C LEU A 88 -5.91 11.48 -1.55
N ASP A 89 -7.22 11.67 -1.64
CA ASP A 89 -7.84 12.99 -1.78
C ASP A 89 -8.14 13.56 -0.39
N THR A 90 -7.37 14.56 0.00
CA THR A 90 -7.49 15.21 1.31
C THR A 90 -8.66 16.18 1.41
N GLN A 91 -9.19 16.66 0.28
CA GLN A 91 -10.37 17.53 0.26
C GLN A 91 -11.64 16.71 0.44
N GLU A 92 -11.77 15.64 -0.34
CA GLU A 92 -12.94 14.74 -0.32
C GLU A 92 -12.84 13.65 0.76
N LYS A 93 -11.69 13.55 1.44
CA LYS A 93 -11.40 12.58 2.51
C LYS A 93 -11.67 11.13 2.06
N CYS A 94 -11.13 10.78 0.90
CA CYS A 94 -11.30 9.47 0.29
C CYS A 94 -10.02 9.03 -0.42
N PHE A 95 -9.96 7.75 -0.77
CA PHE A 95 -8.99 7.25 -1.73
C PHE A 95 -9.62 7.17 -3.12
N VAL A 96 -8.86 7.51 -4.14
CA VAL A 96 -9.21 7.33 -5.54
C VAL A 96 -8.33 6.22 -6.11
N LEU A 97 -8.96 5.25 -6.75
CA LEU A 97 -8.30 4.22 -7.55
C LEU A 97 -8.46 4.60 -9.02
N ASN A 98 -7.35 4.69 -9.76
CA ASN A 98 -7.36 5.01 -11.19
C ASN A 98 -7.81 3.81 -12.05
N MET A 99 -9.05 3.37 -11.85
CA MET A 99 -9.67 2.24 -12.53
C MET A 99 -11.19 2.40 -12.48
N VAL A 100 -11.87 2.10 -13.60
CA VAL A 100 -13.34 2.14 -13.69
C VAL A 100 -13.98 1.11 -12.77
N ALA A 101 -15.15 1.43 -12.22
CA ALA A 101 -15.78 0.61 -11.18
C ALA A 101 -16.10 -0.82 -11.63
N GLU A 102 -16.53 -0.99 -12.89
CA GLU A 102 -16.83 -2.30 -13.47
C GLU A 102 -15.61 -3.23 -13.44
N ARG A 103 -14.42 -2.71 -13.76
CA ARG A 103 -13.18 -3.49 -13.69
C ARG A 103 -12.89 -3.89 -12.24
N VAL A 104 -13.05 -2.98 -11.29
CA VAL A 104 -12.82 -3.28 -9.86
C VAL A 104 -13.78 -4.36 -9.34
N LYS A 105 -15.07 -4.30 -9.72
CA LYS A 105 -16.07 -5.33 -9.33
C LYS A 105 -15.66 -6.73 -9.83
N ASN A 106 -15.08 -6.79 -11.03
CA ASN A 106 -14.58 -8.01 -11.67
C ASN A 106 -13.15 -8.40 -11.27
N ALA A 107 -12.50 -7.64 -10.37
CA ALA A 107 -11.14 -7.94 -9.94
C ALA A 107 -11.04 -9.28 -9.19
N PRO A 108 -9.93 -10.03 -9.32
CA PRO A 108 -9.66 -11.17 -8.45
C PRO A 108 -9.67 -10.73 -6.99
N GLY A 109 -10.48 -11.40 -6.17
CA GLY A 109 -10.55 -11.14 -4.73
C GLY A 109 -10.28 -12.40 -3.94
N PHE A 110 -10.26 -12.25 -2.62
CA PHE A 110 -10.13 -13.34 -1.68
C PHE A 110 -11.21 -13.24 -0.60
N ASP A 111 -11.47 -14.35 0.06
CA ASP A 111 -12.45 -14.43 1.14
C ASP A 111 -11.82 -13.92 2.44
N LYS A 112 -12.60 -13.20 3.25
CA LYS A 112 -12.12 -12.63 4.52
C LYS A 112 -11.62 -13.67 5.54
N ASP A 113 -12.05 -14.93 5.40
CA ASP A 113 -11.65 -16.04 6.27
C ASP A 113 -10.50 -16.86 5.65
N HIS A 114 -10.11 -16.57 4.40
CA HIS A 114 -9.06 -17.29 3.65
C HIS A 114 -8.12 -16.32 2.94
N TRP A 115 -7.18 -15.75 3.71
CA TRP A 115 -6.21 -14.79 3.20
C TRP A 115 -5.13 -15.49 2.36
N PRO A 116 -4.75 -14.94 1.20
CA PRO A 116 -3.64 -15.46 0.41
C PRO A 116 -2.31 -15.24 1.13
N SER A 117 -1.27 -15.97 0.72
CA SER A 117 0.11 -15.66 1.11
C SER A 117 0.53 -14.35 0.43
N MET A 118 0.24 -13.21 1.06
CA MET A 118 0.47 -11.88 0.45
C MET A 118 1.95 -11.54 0.27
N ALA A 119 2.84 -12.27 0.94
CA ALA A 119 4.28 -12.18 0.76
C ALA A 119 4.80 -13.08 -0.39
N ASP A 120 3.95 -13.94 -0.95
CA ASP A 120 4.31 -14.74 -2.13
C ASP A 120 4.46 -13.83 -3.35
N GLN A 121 5.64 -13.85 -3.95
CA GLN A 121 5.99 -12.91 -5.01
C GLN A 121 5.21 -13.18 -6.31
N THR A 122 4.81 -14.43 -6.58
CA THR A 122 4.01 -14.77 -7.75
C THR A 122 2.61 -14.19 -7.61
N TRP A 123 1.93 -14.43 -6.49
CA TRP A 123 0.63 -13.81 -6.19
C TRP A 123 0.71 -12.29 -6.20
N ALA A 124 1.72 -11.73 -5.53
CA ALA A 124 1.92 -10.30 -5.43
C ALA A 124 2.10 -9.66 -6.84
N THR A 125 2.85 -10.33 -7.72
CA THR A 125 3.06 -9.91 -9.12
C THR A 125 1.76 -9.91 -9.91
N THR A 126 0.90 -10.93 -9.78
CA THR A 126 -0.38 -10.97 -10.53
C THR A 126 -1.32 -9.85 -10.10
N VAL A 127 -1.34 -9.51 -8.81
CA VAL A 127 -2.08 -8.35 -8.29
C VAL A 127 -1.56 -7.06 -8.90
N HIS A 128 -0.24 -6.82 -8.84
CA HIS A 128 0.37 -5.62 -9.41
C HIS A 128 0.09 -5.47 -10.92
N GLN A 129 0.19 -6.56 -11.68
CA GLN A 129 -0.15 -6.59 -13.11
C GLN A 129 -1.62 -6.25 -13.38
N TYR A 130 -2.54 -6.79 -12.59
CA TYR A 130 -3.97 -6.51 -12.73
C TYR A 130 -4.28 -5.02 -12.57
N TYR A 131 -3.63 -4.37 -11.60
CA TYR A 131 -3.79 -2.93 -11.32
C TYR A 131 -2.87 -2.03 -12.16
N GLY A 132 -2.03 -2.59 -13.04
CA GLY A 132 -1.10 -1.82 -13.87
C GLY A 132 -0.09 -1.02 -13.05
N SER A 133 0.29 -1.54 -11.88
CA SER A 133 1.21 -0.88 -10.94
C SER A 133 2.54 -1.63 -10.88
N GLU A 134 3.64 -0.89 -10.73
CA GLU A 134 4.95 -1.49 -10.54
C GLU A 134 5.07 -2.08 -9.12
N PRO A 135 5.62 -3.30 -8.98
CA PRO A 135 5.92 -3.85 -7.67
C PRO A 135 6.89 -2.99 -6.88
N TYR A 136 6.56 -2.70 -5.63
CA TYR A 136 7.40 -1.84 -4.77
C TYR A 136 8.77 -2.45 -4.44
N TRP A 137 8.98 -3.74 -4.71
CA TRP A 137 10.26 -4.44 -4.53
C TRP A 137 11.14 -4.44 -5.79
N GLY A 138 10.68 -3.92 -6.93
CA GLY A 138 11.40 -3.92 -8.21
C GLY A 138 12.76 -3.18 -8.17
N ASP A 139 12.90 -2.20 -7.26
CA ASP A 139 14.14 -1.42 -7.09
C ASP A 139 15.20 -2.08 -6.20
N VAL A 140 14.84 -3.14 -5.47
CA VAL A 140 15.75 -3.76 -4.49
C VAL A 140 16.68 -4.78 -5.14
N TYR A 141 16.30 -5.33 -6.30
CA TYR A 141 17.08 -6.31 -7.03
C TYR A 141 17.99 -5.68 -8.09
N THR A 142 17.51 -4.67 -8.82
CA THR A 142 18.30 -4.01 -9.89
C THR A 142 19.47 -3.18 -9.37
N ARG A 143 19.52 -2.87 -8.06
CA ARG A 143 20.60 -2.11 -7.41
C ARG A 143 21.63 -2.99 -6.67
N ARG A 144 21.53 -4.32 -6.78
CA ARG A 144 22.52 -5.26 -6.22
C ARG A 144 23.36 -5.95 -7.28
N ASP A 145 23.01 -5.78 -8.55
CA ASP A 145 23.70 -6.42 -9.67
C ASP A 145 24.87 -5.55 -10.21
N ASP A 146 25.03 -4.32 -9.71
CA ASP A 146 26.03 -3.33 -10.14
C ASP A 146 27.17 -3.10 -9.11
N LEU A 147 27.07 -3.66 -7.91
CA LEU A 147 28.16 -3.68 -6.93
C LEU A 147 28.71 -5.09 -6.83
N GLY A 148 29.83 -5.31 -7.52
CA GLY A 148 30.54 -6.58 -7.60
C GLY A 148 30.60 -7.32 -6.27
N VAL A 149 30.29 -8.61 -6.35
CA VAL A 149 30.41 -9.59 -5.27
C VAL A 149 31.85 -9.57 -4.75
N GLY A 150 32.08 -8.81 -3.69
CA GLY A 150 33.25 -8.92 -2.82
C GLY A 150 32.89 -9.79 -1.63
N ASP A 151 33.79 -10.71 -1.30
CA ASP A 151 33.65 -11.71 -0.25
C ASP A 151 33.08 -11.16 1.07
N ILE A 152 32.14 -11.90 1.68
CA ILE A 152 31.66 -11.62 3.04
C ILE A 152 32.67 -12.26 4.03
N PRO A 153 33.41 -11.50 4.86
CA PRO A 153 34.03 -12.09 6.03
C PRO A 153 32.96 -12.31 7.09
N ALA A 154 33.05 -13.45 7.78
CA ALA A 154 32.17 -13.78 8.89
C ALA A 154 32.40 -12.86 10.09
N GLY A 155 31.30 -12.27 10.59
CA GLY A 155 31.15 -11.84 11.98
C GLY A 155 31.65 -10.44 12.34
N SER A 156 30.73 -9.57 12.73
CA SER A 156 30.84 -8.85 14.01
C SER A 156 29.46 -8.44 14.49
N SER A 157 29.12 -8.95 15.66
CA SER A 157 28.00 -8.53 16.48
C SER A 157 28.44 -7.25 17.17
N ASP A 158 27.87 -6.12 16.82
CA ASP A 158 27.89 -4.92 17.65
C ASP A 158 26.58 -4.16 17.43
N ALA A 159 25.62 -4.39 18.31
CA ALA A 159 24.43 -3.56 18.44
C ALA A 159 24.84 -2.26 19.17
N PRO A 160 24.38 -1.07 18.73
CA PRO A 160 24.60 0.14 19.52
C PRO A 160 23.83 0.04 20.84
N GLU A 161 24.55 0.21 21.95
CA GLU A 161 23.99 0.29 23.31
C GLU A 161 22.83 1.29 23.36
N ALA A 162 21.66 0.82 23.80
CA ALA A 162 20.55 1.69 24.16
C ALA A 162 20.90 2.41 25.47
N GLY A 163 21.14 3.72 25.38
CA GLY A 163 21.29 4.60 26.53
C GLY A 163 20.06 4.51 27.43
N GLY A 164 20.28 4.07 28.68
CA GLY A 164 19.24 3.95 29.68
C GLY A 164 18.66 5.30 30.08
N VAL A 165 17.33 5.41 30.06
CA VAL A 165 16.60 6.50 30.72
C VAL A 165 16.33 6.03 32.16
N LYS A 166 16.91 6.72 33.14
CA LYS A 166 16.58 6.55 34.57
C LYS A 166 15.20 7.14 34.85
N LEU A 167 14.36 6.36 35.53
CA LEU A 167 13.29 6.87 36.39
C LEU A 167 13.87 7.10 37.80
#